data_AF-A0A9D8DZ22-F1
#
_entry.id   AF-A0A9D8DZ22-F1
#
_cell.length_a   1.000
_cell.length_b   1.000
_cell.length_c   1.000
_cell.angle_alpha   90.00
_cell.angle_beta   90.00
_cell.angle_gamma   90.00
#
_symmetry.space_group_name_H-M   'P 1'
#
loop_
_entity.id
_entity.type
_entity.pdbx_description
1 polymer ?
#
loop_
_entity_poly.entity_id
_entity_poly.type
_entity_poly.pdbx_seq_one_letter_code
_entity_poly.pdbx_strand_id
1 'polypeptide(L)'
;MSRDQHRSAVYAAEDQLGRLLARGGTVDFYGSTLTLPVERRFADIASVQRYVDAVLALSTVRERWPRVAPVRVRERSGLSRAHYEPAVPERRSTATIAIPLAGPVEARWAARETVVLHEIAHHLVAQDLPPEPLHGPTFCGVLLSLIATAIGPEAALALRAAFDGAGIRVTEVAVGPDAGVEVEVSS
;
A
#
# COMPACT_ATOMS: atom_id res chain seq x y z
N MET A 1 16.17 -15.76 -3.59
CA MET A 1 15.23 -14.77 -3.02
C MET A 1 16.06 -13.74 -2.28
N SER A 2 16.03 -12.47 -2.68
CA SER A 2 16.75 -11.39 -1.99
C SER A 2 16.17 -11.19 -0.58
N ARG A 3 17.02 -10.88 0.40
CA ARG A 3 16.59 -10.63 1.78
C ARG A 3 15.74 -9.35 1.82
N ASP A 4 14.60 -9.41 2.50
CA ASP A 4 13.69 -8.29 2.70
C ASP A 4 14.24 -7.32 3.75
N GLN A 5 15.32 -6.61 3.39
CA GLN A 5 16.14 -5.81 4.30
C GLN A 5 15.43 -4.56 4.83
N HIS A 6 14.49 -4.01 4.06
CA HIS A 6 13.79 -2.77 4.42
C HIS A 6 12.49 -3.00 5.19
N ARG A 7 12.04 -4.25 5.36
CA ARG A 7 10.75 -4.58 5.97
C ARG A 7 10.46 -3.82 7.27
N SER A 8 11.39 -3.85 8.22
CA SER A 8 11.19 -3.21 9.52
C SER A 8 11.14 -1.69 9.41
N ALA A 9 11.92 -1.10 8.50
CA ALA A 9 11.95 0.35 8.28
C ALA A 9 10.68 0.83 7.56
N VAL A 10 10.19 0.05 6.59
CA VAL A 10 8.92 0.33 5.90
C VAL A 10 7.76 0.29 6.90
N TYR A 11 7.66 -0.74 7.75
CA TYR A 11 6.61 -0.77 8.79
C TYR A 11 6.72 0.40 9.77
N ALA A 12 7.93 0.82 10.16
CA ALA A 12 8.10 1.96 11.04
C ALA A 12 7.59 3.27 10.40
N ALA A 13 7.86 3.46 9.09
CA ALA A 13 7.37 4.61 8.33
C ALA A 13 5.84 4.59 8.17
N GLU A 14 5.26 3.43 7.87
CA GLU A 14 3.80 3.25 7.79
C GLU A 14 3.11 3.47 9.14
N ASP A 15 3.70 2.99 10.23
CA ASP A 15 3.21 3.23 11.59
C ASP A 15 3.24 4.72 11.94
N GLN A 16 4.28 5.46 11.50
CA GLN A 16 4.35 6.91 11.68
C GLN A 16 3.24 7.63 10.92
N LEU A 17 3.07 7.35 9.63
CA LEU A 17 1.95 7.89 8.85
C LEU A 17 0.62 7.55 9.51
N GLY A 18 0.47 6.29 9.93
CA GLY A 18 -0.72 5.80 10.56
C GLY A 18 -1.09 6.53 11.84
N ARG A 19 -0.13 6.96 12.65
CA ARG A 19 -0.40 7.80 13.84
C ARG A 19 -0.93 9.18 13.47
N LEU A 20 -0.41 9.77 12.40
CA LEU A 20 -0.87 11.07 11.89
C LEU A 20 -2.31 10.97 11.38
N LEU A 21 -2.60 9.95 10.55
CA LEU A 21 -3.93 9.73 9.98
C LEU A 21 -4.97 9.28 11.01
N ALA A 22 -4.56 8.63 12.11
CA ALA A 22 -5.51 8.29 13.18
C ALA A 22 -6.08 9.53 13.87
N ARG A 23 -5.31 10.62 13.93
CA ARG A 23 -5.74 11.91 14.48
C ARG A 23 -6.38 12.79 13.40
N GLY A 24 -5.81 12.79 12.19
CA GLY A 24 -6.11 13.76 11.14
C GLY A 24 -5.78 15.21 11.56
N GLY A 25 -6.22 16.15 10.73
CA GLY A 25 -6.07 17.58 10.97
C GLY A 25 -4.72 18.12 10.49
N THR A 26 -4.33 19.24 11.08
CA THR A 26 -3.18 20.04 10.64
C THR A 26 -1.93 19.72 11.45
N VAL A 27 -0.80 19.51 10.76
CA VAL A 27 0.51 19.22 11.39
C VAL A 27 1.62 20.08 10.79
N ASP A 28 2.58 20.48 11.63
CA ASP A 28 3.83 21.08 11.17
C ASP A 28 4.72 20.02 10.50
N PHE A 29 5.27 20.38 9.35
CA PHE A 29 6.04 19.49 8.50
C PHE A 29 7.18 20.28 7.86
N TYR A 30 8.39 20.16 8.42
CA TYR A 30 9.60 20.85 7.95
C TYR A 30 9.42 22.37 7.72
N GLY A 31 8.72 23.05 8.63
CA GLY A 31 8.44 24.48 8.52
C GLY A 31 7.28 24.85 7.59
N SER A 32 6.64 23.86 6.97
CA SER A 32 5.37 23.98 6.26
C SER A 32 4.24 23.31 7.06
N THR A 33 3.02 23.36 6.53
CA THR A 33 1.84 22.77 7.16
C THR A 33 1.20 21.75 6.23
N LEU A 34 0.91 20.55 6.75
CA LEU A 34 0.11 19.54 6.05
C LEU A 34 -1.27 19.43 6.69
N THR A 35 -2.29 19.24 5.87
CA THR A 35 -3.65 18.90 6.33
C THR A 35 -3.94 17.46 5.93
N LEU A 36 -4.13 16.60 6.92
CA LEU A 36 -4.33 15.17 6.73
C LEU A 36 -5.78 14.79 7.09
N PRO A 37 -6.42 13.91 6.30
CA PRO A 37 -7.71 13.35 6.68
C PRO A 37 -7.54 12.36 7.84
N VAL A 38 -8.67 12.03 8.48
CA VAL A 38 -8.73 10.82 9.31
C VAL A 38 -8.86 9.62 8.37
N GLU A 39 -7.97 8.63 8.50
CA GLU A 39 -8.02 7.43 7.65
C GLU A 39 -9.33 6.63 7.82
N ARG A 40 -9.75 5.96 6.75
CA ARG A 40 -10.91 5.07 6.82
C ARG A 40 -10.62 3.84 7.67
N ARG A 41 -11.67 3.33 8.33
CA ARG A 41 -11.68 2.03 9.00
C ARG A 41 -12.79 1.15 8.46
N PHE A 42 -12.53 -0.16 8.42
CA PHE A 42 -13.43 -1.14 7.84
C PHE A 42 -14.15 -1.97 8.92
N ALA A 43 -15.47 -2.14 8.76
CA ALA A 43 -16.28 -2.88 9.72
C ALA A 43 -16.23 -4.40 9.49
N ASP A 44 -16.10 -4.83 8.23
CA ASP A 44 -16.20 -6.22 7.81
C ASP A 44 -15.41 -6.50 6.52
N ILE A 45 -15.25 -7.78 6.19
CA ILE A 45 -14.53 -8.24 4.98
C ILE A 45 -15.17 -7.73 3.69
N ALA A 46 -16.50 -7.60 3.65
CA ALA A 46 -17.20 -7.13 2.45
C ALA A 46 -16.87 -5.66 2.16
N SER A 47 -16.73 -4.83 3.18
CA SER A 47 -16.32 -3.43 3.08
C SER A 47 -14.88 -3.29 2.59
N VAL A 48 -13.98 -4.17 3.05
CA VAL A 48 -12.60 -4.24 2.53
C VAL A 48 -12.60 -4.68 1.07
N GLN A 49 -13.34 -5.74 0.70
CA GLN A 49 -13.39 -6.22 -0.69
C GLN A 49 -13.87 -5.11 -1.64
N ARG A 50 -14.94 -4.39 -1.29
CA ARG A 50 -15.43 -3.26 -2.10
C ARG A 50 -14.37 -2.17 -2.27
N TYR A 51 -13.62 -1.88 -1.20
CA TYR A 51 -12.55 -0.89 -1.25
C TYR A 51 -11.39 -1.34 -2.15
N VAL A 52 -10.95 -2.60 -2.02
CA VAL A 52 -9.93 -3.20 -2.88
C VAL A 52 -10.37 -3.15 -4.35
N ASP A 53 -11.60 -3.57 -4.64
CA ASP A 53 -12.15 -3.54 -6.00
C ASP A 53 -12.19 -2.12 -6.57
N ALA A 54 -12.56 -1.12 -5.76
CA ALA A 54 -12.59 0.29 -6.15
C ALA A 54 -11.18 0.83 -6.43
N VAL A 55 -10.19 0.53 -5.59
CA VAL A 55 -8.79 0.95 -5.80
C VAL A 55 -8.22 0.31 -7.07
N LEU A 56 -8.46 -0.98 -7.31
CA LEU A 56 -8.03 -1.65 -8.54
C LEU A 56 -8.76 -1.16 -9.80
N ALA A 57 -9.88 -0.44 -9.66
CA ALA A 57 -10.62 0.16 -10.76
C ALA A 57 -10.19 1.61 -11.08
N LEU A 58 -9.34 2.24 -10.25
CA LEU A 58 -8.83 3.59 -10.50
C LEU A 58 -8.08 3.65 -11.83
N SER A 59 -8.31 4.70 -12.62
CA SER A 59 -7.67 4.88 -13.93
C SER A 59 -6.16 4.81 -13.84
N THR A 60 -5.55 5.48 -12.86
CA THR A 60 -4.11 5.40 -12.54
C THR A 60 -3.59 3.96 -12.39
N VAL A 61 -4.34 3.10 -11.70
CA VAL A 61 -3.97 1.69 -11.53
C VAL A 61 -4.16 0.93 -12.85
N ARG A 62 -5.26 1.19 -13.58
CA ARG A 62 -5.56 0.49 -14.84
C ARG A 62 -4.65 0.89 -16.00
N GLU A 63 -4.15 2.11 -16.02
CA GLU A 63 -3.18 2.57 -17.01
C GLU A 63 -1.84 1.84 -16.83
N ARG A 64 -1.38 1.71 -15.58
CA ARG A 64 -0.12 1.01 -15.28
C ARG A 64 -0.25 -0.52 -15.31
N TRP A 65 -1.36 -1.07 -14.82
CA TRP A 65 -1.67 -2.49 -14.85
C TRP A 65 -2.99 -2.78 -15.61
N PRO A 66 -2.99 -2.70 -16.97
CA PRO A 66 -4.20 -2.91 -17.77
C PRO A 66 -4.85 -4.28 -17.59
N ARG A 67 -4.04 -5.28 -17.23
CA ARG A 67 -4.45 -6.67 -17.04
C ARG A 67 -4.31 -7.13 -15.58
N VAL A 68 -4.41 -6.21 -14.62
CA VAL A 68 -4.37 -6.56 -13.19
C VAL A 68 -5.39 -7.68 -12.89
N ALA A 69 -4.90 -8.78 -12.31
CA ALA A 69 -5.75 -9.88 -11.91
C ALA A 69 -6.66 -9.47 -10.74
N PRO A 70 -7.85 -10.05 -10.57
CA PRO A 70 -8.65 -9.82 -9.38
C PRO A 70 -7.97 -10.44 -8.14
N VAL A 71 -8.20 -9.84 -6.98
CA VAL A 71 -7.76 -10.35 -5.68
C VAL A 71 -8.97 -10.49 -4.74
N ARG A 72 -9.02 -11.58 -3.97
CA ARG A 72 -10.08 -11.84 -3.00
C ARG A 72 -9.66 -11.42 -1.60
N VAL A 73 -10.57 -10.88 -0.81
CA VAL A 73 -10.35 -10.59 0.60
C VAL A 73 -11.00 -11.68 1.43
N ARG A 74 -10.27 -12.18 2.43
CA ARG A 74 -10.81 -13.12 3.42
C ARG A 74 -10.41 -12.74 4.83
N GLU A 75 -11.19 -13.21 5.80
CA GLU A 75 -10.79 -13.13 7.19
C GLU A 75 -9.63 -14.09 7.49
N ARG A 76 -8.75 -13.65 8.38
CA ARG A 76 -7.66 -14.47 8.93
C ARG A 76 -7.98 -14.86 10.36
N SER A 77 -7.75 -16.13 10.71
CA SER A 77 -7.90 -16.65 12.07
C SER A 77 -6.87 -16.13 13.08
N GLY A 78 -5.70 -15.67 12.61
CA GLY A 78 -4.64 -15.09 13.44
C GLY A 78 -4.57 -13.56 13.35
N LEU A 79 -4.41 -12.89 14.49
CA LEU A 79 -4.46 -11.43 14.62
C LEU A 79 -3.17 -10.69 14.24
N SER A 80 -2.10 -11.42 13.94
CA SER A 80 -0.74 -10.85 13.97
C SER A 80 -0.40 -9.97 12.78
N ARG A 81 -0.84 -10.31 11.56
CA ARG A 81 -0.52 -9.54 10.33
C ARG A 81 -1.60 -9.68 9.26
N ALA A 82 -1.94 -8.60 8.56
CA ALA A 82 -2.48 -8.72 7.21
C ALA A 82 -1.38 -9.26 6.28
N HIS A 83 -1.75 -9.95 5.20
CA HIS A 83 -0.80 -10.32 4.16
C HIS A 83 -1.51 -10.70 2.85
N TYR A 84 -0.83 -10.40 1.75
CA TYR A 84 -1.09 -10.88 0.42
C TYR A 84 -0.55 -12.30 0.19
N GLU A 85 -1.34 -13.13 -0.47
CA GLU A 85 -1.03 -14.47 -0.94
C GLU A 85 -1.19 -14.49 -2.48
N PRO A 86 -0.13 -14.75 -3.26
CA PRO A 86 -0.23 -14.79 -4.72
C PRO A 86 -1.08 -15.96 -5.20
N ALA A 87 -1.65 -15.81 -6.41
CA ALA A 87 -2.30 -16.93 -7.09
C ALA A 87 -1.27 -18.04 -7.37
N VAL A 88 -1.68 -19.30 -7.18
CA VAL A 88 -0.86 -20.49 -7.45
C VAL A 88 -1.50 -21.20 -8.64
N PRO A 89 -0.94 -21.07 -9.86
CA PRO A 89 -1.52 -21.63 -11.08
C PRO A 89 -1.81 -23.12 -10.98
N GLU A 90 -0.89 -23.89 -10.37
CA GLU A 90 -1.00 -25.34 -10.20
C GLU A 90 -2.18 -25.75 -9.32
N ARG A 91 -2.61 -24.86 -8.42
CA ARG A 91 -3.73 -25.09 -7.49
C ARG A 91 -5.03 -24.42 -7.94
N ARG A 92 -5.03 -23.77 -9.12
CA ARG A 92 -6.15 -22.96 -9.63
C ARG A 92 -6.68 -21.99 -8.55
N SER A 93 -5.78 -21.45 -7.73
CA SER A 93 -6.16 -20.52 -6.66
C SER A 93 -6.18 -19.09 -7.16
N THR A 94 -7.04 -18.26 -6.56
CA THR A 94 -7.05 -16.82 -6.79
C THR A 94 -6.12 -16.15 -5.77
N ALA A 95 -5.48 -15.06 -6.18
CA ALA A 95 -4.70 -14.24 -5.26
C ALA A 95 -5.61 -13.72 -4.12
N THR A 96 -5.07 -13.65 -2.90
CA THR A 96 -5.86 -13.38 -1.70
C THR A 96 -5.19 -12.35 -0.80
N ILE A 97 -5.96 -11.43 -0.23
CA ILE A 97 -5.56 -10.55 0.87
C ILE A 97 -6.25 -11.06 2.13
N ALA A 98 -5.48 -11.53 3.10
CA ALA A 98 -5.99 -12.04 4.36
C ALA A 98 -5.88 -10.98 5.45
N ILE A 99 -7.02 -10.52 5.99
CA ILE A 99 -7.06 -9.44 7.00
C ILE A 99 -7.60 -9.97 8.33
N PRO A 100 -6.91 -9.71 9.46
CA PRO A 100 -7.48 -9.97 10.78
C PRO A 100 -8.49 -8.89 11.16
N LEU A 101 -9.77 -9.23 11.10
CA LEU A 101 -10.88 -8.39 11.58
C LEU A 101 -11.49 -8.89 12.90
N ALA A 102 -10.92 -9.92 13.53
CA ALA A 102 -11.40 -10.40 14.82
C ALA A 102 -11.03 -9.42 15.96
N GLY A 103 -11.91 -9.32 16.97
CA GLY A 103 -11.76 -8.44 18.14
C GLY A 103 -12.62 -7.15 18.07
N PRO A 104 -12.60 -6.33 19.14
CA PRO A 104 -13.31 -5.05 19.20
C PRO A 104 -12.85 -4.09 18.11
N VAL A 105 -13.77 -3.34 17.50
CA VAL A 105 -13.51 -2.45 16.34
C VAL A 105 -12.39 -1.45 16.62
N GLU A 106 -12.30 -0.99 17.86
CA GLU A 106 -11.32 -0.03 18.35
C GLU A 106 -9.89 -0.60 18.31
N ALA A 107 -9.77 -1.92 18.54
CA ALA A 107 -8.51 -2.66 18.59
C ALA A 107 -8.10 -3.32 17.27
N ARG A 108 -8.93 -3.22 16.22
CA ARG A 108 -8.63 -3.79 14.88
C ARG A 108 -7.62 -2.95 14.12
N TRP A 109 -6.36 -3.01 14.53
CA TRP A 109 -5.25 -2.32 13.87
C TRP A 109 -5.15 -2.65 12.36
N ALA A 110 -5.57 -3.83 11.92
CA ALA A 110 -5.50 -4.21 10.51
C ALA A 110 -6.72 -3.75 9.68
N ALA A 111 -7.77 -3.22 10.31
CA ALA A 111 -8.96 -2.71 9.63
C ALA A 111 -8.76 -1.27 9.14
N ARG A 112 -7.53 -0.89 8.79
CA ARG A 112 -7.13 0.47 8.44
C ARG A 112 -6.89 0.58 6.94
N GLU A 113 -7.25 1.71 6.37
CA GLU A 113 -7.03 2.03 4.97
C GLU A 113 -5.58 1.83 4.51
N THR A 114 -4.63 2.33 5.29
CA THR A 114 -3.19 2.21 5.03
C THR A 114 -2.73 0.76 4.96
N VAL A 115 -3.22 -0.10 5.86
CA VAL A 115 -2.92 -1.55 5.85
C VAL A 115 -3.50 -2.22 4.60
N VAL A 116 -4.71 -1.86 4.19
CA VAL A 116 -5.29 -2.44 2.96
C VAL A 116 -4.50 -2.00 1.72
N LEU A 117 -4.09 -0.73 1.66
CA LEU A 117 -3.27 -0.21 0.56
C LEU A 117 -1.88 -0.88 0.50
N HIS A 118 -1.27 -1.20 1.64
CA HIS A 118 -0.05 -2.01 1.71
C HIS A 118 -0.21 -3.37 1.00
N GLU A 119 -1.28 -4.09 1.31
CA GLU A 119 -1.53 -5.39 0.70
C GLU A 119 -1.89 -5.30 -0.79
N ILE A 120 -2.57 -4.23 -1.20
CA ILE A 120 -2.80 -3.94 -2.63
C ILE A 120 -1.47 -3.67 -3.33
N ALA A 121 -0.53 -2.94 -2.71
CA ALA A 121 0.79 -2.70 -3.29
C ALA A 121 1.54 -4.03 -3.54
N HIS A 122 1.51 -4.96 -2.59
CA HIS A 122 2.06 -6.30 -2.80
C HIS A 122 1.37 -7.03 -3.96
N HIS A 123 0.04 -6.94 -4.06
CA HIS A 123 -0.69 -7.56 -5.15
C HIS A 123 -0.28 -7.02 -6.53
N LEU A 124 -0.17 -5.68 -6.66
CA LEU A 124 0.22 -5.01 -7.90
C LEU A 124 1.67 -5.32 -8.30
N VAL A 125 2.61 -5.21 -7.36
CA VAL A 125 4.03 -5.55 -7.62
C VAL A 125 4.19 -7.01 -8.04
N ALA A 126 3.39 -7.93 -7.48
CA ALA A 126 3.41 -9.33 -7.86
C ALA A 126 2.89 -9.59 -9.30
N GLN A 127 2.25 -8.61 -9.95
CA GLN A 127 1.86 -8.71 -11.36
C GLN A 127 3.01 -8.34 -12.32
N ASP A 128 4.05 -7.65 -11.82
CA ASP A 128 5.20 -7.24 -12.61
C ASP A 128 6.36 -8.27 -12.49
N LEU A 129 7.21 -8.33 -13.51
CA LEU A 129 8.43 -9.16 -13.54
C LEU A 129 9.63 -8.26 -13.88
N PRO A 130 10.80 -8.41 -13.21
CA PRO A 130 11.25 -9.52 -12.36
C PRO A 130 11.01 -9.33 -10.84
N PRO A 131 11.18 -10.39 -10.03
CA PRO A 131 10.98 -10.33 -8.58
C PRO A 131 12.00 -9.43 -7.88
N GLU A 132 11.49 -8.36 -7.27
CA GLU A 132 12.19 -7.53 -6.28
C GLU A 132 12.02 -8.07 -4.85
N PRO A 133 12.81 -7.57 -3.87
CA PRO A 133 12.46 -7.74 -2.46
C PRO A 133 11.02 -7.29 -2.16
N LEU A 134 10.32 -7.99 -1.26
CA LEU A 134 8.90 -7.71 -0.95
C LEU A 134 8.65 -6.23 -0.58
N HIS A 135 9.56 -5.60 0.16
CA HIS A 135 9.52 -4.18 0.51
C HIS A 135 10.66 -3.40 -0.16
N GLY A 136 10.91 -3.68 -1.44
CA GLY A 136 11.90 -2.99 -2.26
C GLY A 136 11.46 -1.61 -2.76
N PRO A 137 12.30 -0.93 -3.55
CA PRO A 137 12.01 0.41 -4.07
C PRO A 137 10.74 0.49 -4.92
N THR A 138 10.46 -0.53 -5.74
CA THR A 138 9.23 -0.57 -6.54
C THR A 138 7.99 -0.70 -5.67
N PHE A 139 8.03 -1.52 -4.62
CA PHE A 139 6.94 -1.59 -3.64
C PHE A 139 6.67 -0.23 -2.99
N CYS A 140 7.72 0.46 -2.55
CA CYS A 140 7.59 1.76 -1.90
C CYS A 140 6.99 2.82 -2.86
N GLY A 141 7.38 2.79 -4.13
CA GLY A 141 6.81 3.65 -5.18
C GLY A 141 5.33 3.40 -5.44
N VAL A 142 4.96 2.12 -5.58
CA VAL A 142 3.55 1.72 -5.74
C VAL A 142 2.72 2.14 -4.53
N LEU A 143 3.22 1.91 -3.31
CA LEU A 143 2.53 2.30 -2.08
C LEU A 143 2.33 3.82 -2.00
N LEU A 144 3.34 4.62 -2.34
CA LEU A 144 3.22 6.09 -2.38
C LEU A 144 2.17 6.55 -3.39
N SER A 145 2.17 5.98 -4.59
CA SER A 145 1.16 6.30 -5.62
C SER A 145 -0.26 5.96 -5.17
N LEU A 146 -0.43 4.79 -4.52
CA LEU A 146 -1.71 4.38 -3.94
C LEU A 146 -2.17 5.31 -2.82
N ILE A 147 -1.29 5.69 -1.89
CA ILE A 147 -1.60 6.62 -0.80
C ILE A 147 -1.97 8.01 -1.36
N ALA A 148 -1.21 8.51 -2.35
CA ALA A 148 -1.48 9.79 -2.98
C ALA A 148 -2.87 9.83 -3.62
N THR A 149 -3.24 8.75 -4.31
CA THR A 149 -4.50 8.66 -5.05
C THR A 149 -5.69 8.40 -4.13
N ALA A 150 -5.55 7.53 -3.13
CA ALA A 150 -6.66 7.09 -2.30
C ALA A 150 -6.92 7.96 -1.05
N ILE A 151 -5.85 8.50 -0.46
CA ILE A 151 -5.90 9.31 0.78
C ILE A 151 -5.63 10.79 0.47
N GLY A 152 -4.59 11.06 -0.31
CA GLY A 152 -4.24 12.42 -0.74
C GLY A 152 -2.73 12.66 -0.82
N PRO A 153 -2.31 13.70 -1.58
CA PRO A 153 -0.91 13.99 -1.82
C PRO A 153 -0.14 14.35 -0.53
N GLU A 154 -0.77 14.98 0.46
CA GLU A 154 -0.15 15.31 1.74
C GLU A 154 0.21 14.05 2.55
N ALA A 155 -0.64 13.02 2.51
CA ALA A 155 -0.35 11.74 3.16
C ALA A 155 0.81 11.01 2.47
N ALA A 156 0.88 11.07 1.14
CA ALA A 156 2.00 10.51 0.38
C ALA A 156 3.30 11.27 0.65
N LEU A 157 3.26 12.60 0.76
CA LEU A 157 4.41 13.41 1.13
C LEU A 157 4.93 13.06 2.53
N ALA A 158 4.04 12.88 3.49
CA ALA A 158 4.41 12.46 4.84
C ALA A 158 5.08 11.08 4.85
N LEU A 159 4.58 10.12 4.05
CA LEU A 159 5.20 8.81 3.90
C LEU A 159 6.54 8.87 3.18
N ARG A 160 6.65 9.68 2.13
CA ARG A 160 7.89 9.88 1.36
C ARG A 160 9.00 10.41 2.25
N ALA A 161 8.72 11.44 3.07
CA ALA A 161 9.70 11.94 4.02
C ALA A 161 10.08 10.92 5.09
N ALA A 162 9.16 10.05 5.51
CA ALA A 162 9.48 8.95 6.42
C ALA A 162 10.40 7.90 5.76
N PHE A 163 10.20 7.60 4.47
CA PHE A 163 11.11 6.75 3.70
C PHE A 163 12.48 7.40 3.51
N ASP A 164 12.53 8.68 3.15
CA ASP A 164 13.78 9.44 2.99
C ASP A 164 14.58 9.47 4.30
N GLY A 165 13.91 9.77 5.43
CA GLY A 165 14.51 9.77 6.76
C GLY A 165 15.01 8.39 7.22
N ALA A 166 14.47 7.30 6.66
CA ALA A 166 14.90 5.93 6.90
C ALA A 166 15.91 5.39 5.86
N GLY A 167 16.30 6.20 4.87
CA GLY A 167 17.20 5.80 3.78
C GLY A 167 16.61 4.75 2.83
N ILE A 168 15.27 4.69 2.71
CA ILE A 168 14.58 3.77 1.81
C ILE A 168 14.48 4.42 0.43
N ARG A 169 15.05 3.75 -0.59
CA ARG A 169 14.92 4.19 -1.98
C ARG A 169 13.52 3.90 -2.52
N VAL A 170 13.04 4.76 -3.40
CA VAL A 170 11.73 4.67 -4.04
C VAL A 170 11.92 4.69 -5.56
N THR A 171 11.29 3.77 -6.27
CA THR A 171 11.15 3.86 -7.73
C THR A 171 9.91 4.68 -8.06
N GLU A 172 10.06 5.78 -8.79
CA GLU A 172 8.90 6.54 -9.25
C GLU A 172 8.07 5.70 -10.23
N VAL A 173 6.77 5.56 -9.96
CA VAL A 173 5.84 4.86 -10.85
C VAL A 173 5.11 5.93 -11.65
N ALA A 174 5.63 6.24 -12.84
CA ALA A 174 5.03 7.24 -13.72
C ALA A 174 3.57 6.87 -14.09
N VAL A 175 2.69 7.88 -14.09
CA VAL A 175 1.29 7.78 -14.50
C VAL A 175 1.06 8.82 -15.60
N GLY A 176 0.78 8.36 -16.82
CA GLY A 176 0.46 9.23 -17.96
C GLY A 176 0.48 8.49 -19.32
N PRO A 177 -0.24 8.99 -20.35
CA PRO A 177 -0.46 8.30 -21.63
C PRO A 177 0.79 8.14 -22.53
N ASP A 178 1.91 8.78 -22.18
CA ASP A 178 3.17 8.72 -22.92
C ASP A 178 4.27 7.99 -22.12
N ALA A 179 3.98 6.79 -21.62
CA ALA A 179 4.98 5.92 -21.01
C ALA A 179 5.92 5.29 -22.07
N GLY A 180 6.71 6.13 -22.71
CA GLY A 180 8.04 5.74 -23.18
C GLY A 180 8.90 5.45 -21.96
N VAL A 181 9.57 4.30 -21.97
CA VAL A 181 10.41 3.84 -20.85
C VAL A 181 11.63 4.75 -20.74
N GLU A 182 11.64 5.63 -19.74
CA GLU A 182 12.88 6.17 -19.16
C GLU A 182 12.88 5.88 -17.66
N VAL A 183 13.80 5.00 -17.27
CA VAL A 183 14.12 4.72 -15.86
C VAL A 183 15.23 5.69 -15.49
N GLU A 184 14.88 6.84 -14.91
CA GLU A 184 15.87 7.67 -14.22
C GLU A 184 15.99 7.21 -12.76
N VAL A 185 17.15 6.66 -12.43
CA VAL A 185 17.56 6.41 -11.04
C VAL A 185 18.21 7.69 -10.53
N SER A 186 17.55 8.44 -9.64
CA SER A 186 18.22 9.53 -8.94
C SER A 186 19.28 8.97 -7.99
N SER A 187 20.49 9.52 -8.09
CA SER A 187 21.68 9.16 -7.29
C SER A 187 21.54 9.53 -5.82
#